data_AF-A0A954X350-F1
#
_entry.id   AF-A0A954X350-F1
#
_cell.length_a   1.000
_cell.length_b   1.000
_cell.length_c   1.000
_cell.angle_alpha   90.00
_cell.angle_beta   90.00
_cell.angle_gamma   90.00
#
_symmetry.space_group_name_H-M   'P 1'
#
loop_
_entity.id
_entity.type
_entity.pdbx_description
1 polymer ?
#
loop_
_entity_poly.entity_id
_entity_poly.type
_entity_poly.pdbx_seq_one_letter_code
_entity_poly.pdbx_strand_id
1 'polypeptide(L)'
;MAMVGQGSPWRVWLVIGAVAGWGAMSDATGLAQTHRSTPVMREDAELADVFFLDPDRGWAVGDRGAIWATDNGGRHWRMQMSGVDCRLESVHFVDDHHGWAVGGNIEPLTHRGSAVVLATADGGQTWKRIEAATLPRLRQVRFRDRQVGWACGDGSPMYPAGMFQTDDGGLSWATLPLDGGGHWLASDMNERGEAISADRDGRVWRLSSSGQRPCDAPPVIGSRIRRLKMTGGGTGFIVGDRGLLLRTADHGLSWRPATLPLSEEAARQCDWRAVASWGAHVWIAGAPGNLVLHSADGGATWQTHATAQPLPIRAVTFIDEYRGWAVGSLGTILATRDGGQSWRPQRQGGGRAAMLALFSEAESVPLEAISLLAGEDGYLSAVELVNHRGLEIRETAEVDSVARSREAMISAGASAADVMAGFPLRQRGLDFTAERTLASWEFLHRGEARERLIESLAARIRQWRPNVVLTEPLQVAGDGTLTQMLNQAVLAAVERAADPRAFPAQTQQLGLAPWAVDKVFCAETDSRLTGTILVTARLSANLGCSLVDQAATARGLIHDRYTVAPASYRFRPLVNRLAHVSDHRDMFTGINLPHGSEARRIRGASVGANLGELARSVQRQRSVQ
;
A
#
# COMPACT_ATOMS: atom_id res chain seq x y z
N MET A 1 32.39 -8.84 65.25
CA MET A 1 32.83 -10.03 64.48
C MET A 1 31.63 -10.50 63.67
N ALA A 2 31.53 -10.07 62.41
CA ALA A 2 30.50 -10.47 61.47
C ALA A 2 31.18 -10.75 60.13
N MET A 3 30.76 -11.83 59.46
CA MET A 3 31.06 -12.35 58.11
C MET A 3 31.31 -13.87 58.21
N VAL A 4 30.92 -14.78 57.31
CA VAL A 4 30.17 -14.85 56.04
C VAL A 4 30.04 -16.37 55.74
N GLY A 5 29.00 -16.82 55.03
CA GLY A 5 28.92 -18.17 54.43
C GLY A 5 27.63 -18.33 53.62
N GLN A 6 27.67 -17.99 52.32
CA GLN A 6 27.66 -18.90 51.16
C GLN A 6 26.38 -19.74 50.91
N GLY A 7 25.82 -19.61 49.69
CA GLY A 7 25.47 -20.77 48.86
C GLY A 7 24.06 -20.86 48.24
N SER A 8 24.02 -20.68 46.90
CA SER A 8 23.13 -21.32 45.89
C SER A 8 21.71 -20.77 45.59
N PRO A 9 21.39 -20.51 44.29
CA PRO A 9 20.04 -20.27 43.78
C PRO A 9 19.38 -21.56 43.22
N TRP A 10 18.04 -21.59 43.23
CA TRP A 10 17.22 -22.73 42.84
C TRP A 10 17.07 -22.86 41.31
N ARG A 11 17.42 -24.03 40.78
CA ARG A 11 17.00 -24.55 39.47
C ARG A 11 15.73 -25.37 39.66
N VAL A 12 14.64 -25.05 38.97
CA VAL A 12 13.48 -25.93 38.84
C VAL A 12 13.48 -26.53 37.44
N TRP A 13 13.61 -27.85 37.38
CA TRP A 13 13.44 -28.68 36.20
C TRP A 13 11.95 -28.99 36.02
N LEU A 14 11.41 -28.80 34.81
CA LEU A 14 10.06 -29.22 34.47
C LEU A 14 10.13 -30.58 33.75
N VAL A 15 9.62 -31.61 34.43
CA VAL A 15 9.51 -32.99 33.94
C VAL A 15 8.32 -33.08 32.98
N ILE A 16 8.56 -33.54 31.75
CA ILE A 16 7.52 -33.88 30.77
C ILE A 16 6.99 -35.28 31.12
N GLY A 17 5.75 -35.35 31.58
CA GLY A 17 4.98 -36.60 31.68
C GLY A 17 4.08 -36.77 30.46
N ALA A 18 4.30 -37.85 29.70
CA ALA A 18 3.45 -38.25 28.58
C ALA A 18 2.14 -38.86 29.08
N VAL A 19 1.00 -38.38 28.56
CA VAL A 19 -0.27 -39.13 28.56
C VAL A 19 -0.88 -39.03 27.17
N ALA A 20 -0.99 -40.19 26.52
CA ALA A 20 -1.71 -40.39 25.28
C ALA A 20 -3.22 -40.46 25.55
N GLY A 21 -4.01 -39.71 24.79
CA GLY A 21 -5.46 -39.75 24.78
C GLY A 21 -5.99 -38.93 23.61
N TRP A 22 -6.14 -39.58 22.46
CA TRP A 22 -6.75 -39.01 21.25
C TRP A 22 -8.27 -38.87 21.42
N GLY A 23 -8.85 -37.82 20.85
CA GLY A 23 -10.27 -37.81 20.49
C GLY A 23 -10.96 -36.46 20.65
N ALA A 24 -11.09 -35.74 19.53
CA ALA A 24 -12.07 -34.67 19.29
C ALA A 24 -11.95 -33.40 20.15
N MET A 25 -11.12 -32.44 19.72
CA MET A 25 -11.32 -30.99 19.95
C MET A 25 -10.37 -30.12 19.10
N SER A 26 -10.26 -30.40 17.78
CA SER A 26 -9.43 -29.61 16.85
C SER A 26 -10.19 -28.63 15.94
N ASP A 27 -11.52 -28.58 15.96
CA ASP A 27 -12.28 -27.93 14.88
C ASP A 27 -12.91 -26.58 15.28
N ALA A 28 -12.14 -25.73 15.99
CA ALA A 28 -12.52 -24.33 16.24
C ALA A 28 -11.46 -23.30 15.78
N THR A 29 -10.49 -23.72 14.97
CA THR A 29 -9.46 -22.87 14.33
C THR A 29 -9.65 -22.73 12.82
N GLY A 30 -10.83 -23.05 12.29
CA GLY A 30 -11.13 -23.11 10.86
C GLY A 30 -11.42 -21.78 10.14
N LEU A 31 -11.26 -20.62 10.78
CA LEU A 31 -11.57 -19.31 10.17
C LEU A 31 -10.36 -18.57 9.57
N ALA A 32 -9.16 -19.17 9.56
CA ALA A 32 -7.93 -18.44 9.26
C ALA A 32 -7.36 -18.60 7.83
N GLN A 33 -8.03 -19.28 6.87
CA GLN A 33 -7.51 -19.39 5.50
C GLN A 33 -8.61 -19.48 4.42
N THR A 34 -9.23 -18.37 4.04
CA THR A 34 -10.11 -18.32 2.84
C THR A 34 -10.02 -17.03 2.04
N HIS A 35 -8.83 -16.41 1.94
CA HIS A 35 -8.54 -15.55 0.80
C HIS A 35 -7.57 -16.31 -0.11
N ARG A 36 -7.95 -16.52 -1.36
CA ARG A 36 -7.03 -17.01 -2.39
C ARG A 36 -7.04 -16.01 -3.51
N SER A 37 -6.07 -15.09 -3.51
CA SER A 37 -5.77 -14.39 -4.75
C SER A 37 -5.55 -15.43 -5.85
N THR A 38 -6.18 -15.19 -7.00
CA THR A 38 -5.92 -16.03 -8.15
C THR A 38 -4.52 -15.73 -8.68
N PRO A 39 -3.82 -16.69 -9.31
CA PRO A 39 -2.50 -16.42 -9.90
C PRO A 39 -2.47 -15.20 -10.82
N VAL A 40 -3.57 -14.96 -11.56
CA VAL A 40 -3.72 -13.79 -12.45
C VAL A 40 -3.70 -12.46 -11.68
N MET A 41 -4.21 -12.40 -10.45
CA MET A 41 -4.18 -11.18 -9.63
C MET A 41 -2.77 -10.81 -9.13
N ARG A 42 -1.80 -11.74 -9.21
CA ARG A 42 -0.39 -11.46 -8.93
C ARG A 42 0.31 -10.80 -10.12
N GLU A 43 -0.25 -10.89 -11.32
CA GLU A 43 0.31 -10.24 -12.51
C GLU A 43 0.22 -8.71 -12.41
N ASP A 44 -0.87 -8.19 -11.86
CA ASP A 44 -1.09 -6.76 -11.66
C ASP A 44 -0.88 -6.31 -10.20
N ALA A 45 -0.30 -7.16 -9.35
CA ALA A 45 0.04 -6.80 -7.98
C ALA A 45 0.95 -5.56 -7.94
N GLU A 46 0.64 -4.62 -7.05
CA GLU A 46 1.52 -3.49 -6.82
C GLU A 46 2.82 -3.97 -6.13
N LEU A 47 3.95 -3.60 -6.73
CA LEU A 47 5.28 -3.96 -6.24
C LEU A 47 5.74 -2.93 -5.21
N ALA A 48 6.21 -3.42 -4.06
CA ALA A 48 6.63 -2.65 -2.90
C ALA A 48 8.13 -2.30 -2.92
N ASP A 49 8.95 -3.26 -3.33
CA ASP A 49 10.41 -3.16 -3.26
C ASP A 49 11.08 -3.87 -4.43
N VAL A 50 12.29 -3.43 -4.76
CA VAL A 50 13.12 -4.02 -5.81
C VAL A 50 14.58 -4.02 -5.39
N PHE A 51 15.23 -5.17 -5.55
CA PHE A 51 16.62 -5.39 -5.21
C PHE A 51 17.35 -5.98 -6.42
N PHE A 52 18.54 -5.47 -6.71
CA PHE A 52 19.45 -6.04 -7.69
C PHE A 52 20.77 -6.36 -7.00
N LEU A 53 21.21 -7.61 -7.14
CA LEU A 53 22.51 -8.05 -6.61
C LEU A 53 23.64 -7.58 -7.53
N ASP A 54 23.38 -7.61 -8.84
CA ASP A 54 24.31 -7.26 -9.90
C ASP A 54 23.51 -6.84 -11.15
N PRO A 55 24.15 -6.50 -12.29
CA PRO A 55 23.45 -6.04 -13.49
C PRO A 55 22.47 -7.03 -14.12
N ASP A 56 22.59 -8.31 -13.82
CA ASP A 56 21.78 -9.36 -14.42
C ASP A 56 20.73 -9.93 -13.45
N ARG A 57 21.04 -10.03 -12.15
CA ARG A 57 20.20 -10.69 -11.16
C ARG A 57 19.46 -9.72 -10.25
N GLY A 58 18.13 -9.82 -10.24
CA GLY A 58 17.27 -8.97 -9.43
C GLY A 58 15.93 -9.59 -9.06
N TRP A 59 15.32 -9.07 -8.00
CA TRP A 59 14.06 -9.51 -7.43
C TRP A 59 13.17 -8.30 -7.09
N ALA A 60 11.86 -8.42 -7.34
CA ALA A 60 10.85 -7.45 -6.96
C ALA A 60 9.72 -8.14 -6.22
N VAL A 61 9.24 -7.53 -5.13
CA VAL A 61 8.21 -8.12 -4.25
C VAL A 61 7.05 -7.16 -4.05
N GLY A 62 5.86 -7.66 -3.71
CA GLY A 62 4.68 -6.81 -3.54
C GLY A 62 3.44 -7.48 -2.95
N ASP A 63 2.28 -6.96 -3.32
CA ASP A 63 0.98 -7.48 -2.88
C ASP A 63 0.76 -8.95 -3.27
N ARG A 64 -0.14 -9.63 -2.54
CA ARG A 64 -0.57 -11.02 -2.84
C ARG A 64 0.59 -12.02 -2.86
N GLY A 65 1.64 -11.74 -2.10
CA GLY A 65 2.87 -12.51 -2.05
C GLY A 65 3.62 -12.55 -3.38
N ALA A 66 3.43 -11.57 -4.28
CA ALA A 66 4.10 -11.54 -5.56
C ALA A 66 5.62 -11.43 -5.36
N ILE A 67 6.36 -12.33 -6.00
CA ILE A 67 7.82 -12.28 -6.14
C ILE A 67 8.15 -12.46 -7.62
N TRP A 68 8.83 -11.49 -8.19
CA TRP A 68 9.35 -11.51 -9.56
C TRP A 68 10.86 -11.57 -9.52
N ALA A 69 11.46 -12.45 -10.31
CA ALA A 69 12.92 -12.58 -10.41
C ALA A 69 13.39 -12.45 -11.85
N THR A 70 14.61 -11.96 -12.04
CA THR A 70 15.30 -11.90 -13.32
C THR A 70 16.75 -12.35 -13.15
N ASP A 71 17.30 -12.95 -14.21
CA ASP A 71 18.69 -13.39 -14.33
C ASP A 71 19.40 -12.77 -15.56
N ASN A 72 18.77 -11.75 -16.17
CA ASN A 72 19.23 -11.13 -17.41
C ASN A 72 18.98 -9.61 -17.46
N GLY A 73 18.99 -8.96 -16.29
CA GLY A 73 18.89 -7.52 -16.12
C GLY A 73 17.47 -6.99 -16.33
N GLY A 74 16.48 -7.88 -16.17
CA GLY A 74 15.07 -7.59 -16.35
C GLY A 74 14.60 -7.64 -17.80
N ARG A 75 15.36 -8.23 -18.73
CA ARG A 75 14.84 -8.54 -20.08
C ARG A 75 13.69 -9.54 -20.01
N HIS A 76 13.74 -10.47 -19.06
CA HIS A 76 12.66 -11.38 -18.72
C HIS A 76 12.51 -11.47 -17.20
N TRP A 77 11.27 -11.44 -16.74
CA TRP A 77 10.90 -11.58 -15.34
C TRP A 77 10.04 -12.83 -15.16
N ARG A 78 10.39 -13.68 -14.20
CA ARG A 78 9.64 -14.91 -13.85
C ARG A 78 9.00 -14.76 -12.47
N MET A 79 7.74 -15.15 -12.35
CA MET A 79 7.07 -15.20 -11.04
C MET A 79 7.62 -16.40 -10.25
N GLN A 80 8.01 -16.15 -9.01
CA GLN A 80 8.41 -17.17 -8.03
C GLN A 80 7.29 -17.34 -7.00
N MET A 81 7.00 -18.60 -6.65
CA MET A 81 5.95 -18.90 -5.68
C MET A 81 6.46 -18.65 -4.26
N SER A 82 5.84 -17.69 -3.57
CA SER A 82 6.17 -17.33 -2.19
C SER A 82 5.48 -18.21 -1.15
N GLY A 83 4.36 -18.86 -1.52
CA GLY A 83 3.53 -19.64 -0.60
C GLY A 83 2.67 -18.80 0.35
N VAL A 84 2.60 -17.48 0.17
CA VAL A 84 1.81 -16.56 0.99
C VAL A 84 0.94 -15.65 0.13
N ASP A 85 -0.06 -15.02 0.75
CA ASP A 85 -1.00 -14.11 0.07
C ASP A 85 -1.01 -12.68 0.65
N CYS A 86 -0.07 -12.37 1.54
CA CYS A 86 0.08 -11.06 2.13
C CYS A 86 0.98 -10.15 1.28
N ARG A 87 0.97 -8.85 1.56
CA ARG A 87 1.98 -7.95 1.01
C ARG A 87 3.37 -8.28 1.55
N LEU A 88 4.32 -8.43 0.64
CA LEU A 88 5.76 -8.43 0.92
C LEU A 88 6.27 -7.00 0.75
N GLU A 89 6.86 -6.44 1.80
CA GLU A 89 7.25 -5.03 1.88
C GLU A 89 8.72 -4.80 1.50
N SER A 90 9.59 -5.79 1.70
CA SER A 90 11.02 -5.65 1.40
C SER A 90 11.67 -6.99 1.03
N VAL A 91 12.68 -6.92 0.16
CA VAL A 91 13.49 -8.06 -0.27
C VAL A 91 14.98 -7.71 -0.24
N HIS A 92 15.81 -8.65 0.21
CA HIS A 92 17.25 -8.45 0.29
C HIS A 92 18.00 -9.76 0.03
N PHE A 93 19.04 -9.71 -0.79
CA PHE A 93 19.94 -10.84 -1.04
C PHE A 93 21.37 -10.47 -0.63
N VAL A 94 22.10 -11.43 -0.07
CA VAL A 94 23.53 -11.28 0.28
C VAL A 94 24.45 -11.94 -0.74
N ASP A 95 23.92 -12.91 -1.48
CA ASP A 95 24.55 -13.57 -2.62
C ASP A 95 23.47 -14.08 -3.58
N ASP A 96 23.86 -14.78 -4.63
CA ASP A 96 22.95 -15.28 -5.67
C ASP A 96 22.10 -16.49 -5.25
N HIS A 97 22.32 -17.03 -4.04
CA HIS A 97 21.58 -18.15 -3.49
C HIS A 97 20.72 -17.75 -2.29
N HIS A 98 21.23 -16.85 -1.43
CA HIS A 98 20.64 -16.55 -0.13
C HIS A 98 19.97 -15.18 -0.11
N GLY A 99 18.67 -15.18 0.19
CA GLY A 99 17.86 -13.98 0.27
C GLY A 99 16.67 -14.12 1.21
N TRP A 100 16.14 -12.97 1.62
CA TRP A 100 15.01 -12.84 2.52
C TRP A 100 13.98 -11.88 1.93
N ALA A 101 12.70 -12.22 2.11
CA ALA A 101 11.58 -11.34 1.81
C ALA A 101 10.68 -11.26 3.06
N VAL A 102 10.32 -10.04 3.45
CA VAL A 102 9.52 -9.80 4.66
C VAL A 102 8.26 -9.01 4.36
N GLY A 103 7.26 -9.17 5.21
CA GLY A 103 5.99 -8.48 5.15
C GLY A 103 5.10 -8.87 6.33
N GLY A 104 3.80 -8.94 6.10
CA GLY A 104 2.90 -9.47 7.14
C GLY A 104 1.42 -9.40 6.84
N ASN A 105 0.65 -10.08 7.67
CA ASN A 105 -0.80 -10.11 7.63
C ASN A 105 -1.39 -9.18 8.70
N ILE A 106 -2.63 -8.76 8.47
CA ILE A 106 -3.44 -8.06 9.45
C ILE A 106 -4.63 -8.96 9.76
N GLU A 107 -4.81 -9.29 11.03
CA GLU A 107 -5.94 -10.11 11.45
C GLU A 107 -7.24 -9.28 11.42
N PRO A 108 -8.30 -9.75 10.75
CA PRO A 108 -9.60 -9.07 10.75
C PRO A 108 -10.17 -8.90 12.17
N LEU A 109 -10.89 -7.80 12.39
CA LEU A 109 -11.55 -7.41 13.65
C LEU A 109 -10.60 -7.04 14.80
N THR A 110 -9.54 -7.83 15.03
CA THR A 110 -8.55 -7.56 16.09
C THR A 110 -7.51 -6.53 15.67
N HIS A 111 -7.28 -6.41 14.35
CA HIS A 111 -6.31 -5.50 13.73
C HIS A 111 -4.87 -5.70 14.22
N ARG A 112 -4.56 -6.93 14.67
CA ARG A 112 -3.21 -7.33 15.04
C ARG A 112 -2.37 -7.62 13.81
N GLY A 113 -1.12 -7.15 13.83
CA GLY A 113 -0.16 -7.40 12.77
C GLY A 113 0.64 -8.67 13.06
N SER A 114 0.88 -9.51 12.05
CA SER A 114 1.78 -10.67 12.18
C SER A 114 2.80 -10.69 11.05
N ALA A 115 4.07 -10.93 11.40
CA ALA A 115 5.15 -11.00 10.44
C ALA A 115 5.00 -12.19 9.49
N VAL A 116 5.45 -11.97 8.26
CA VAL A 116 5.85 -13.04 7.34
C VAL A 116 7.32 -12.82 7.02
N VAL A 117 8.14 -13.84 7.30
CA VAL A 117 9.56 -13.89 6.94
C VAL A 117 9.76 -15.09 6.04
N LEU A 118 10.20 -14.84 4.82
CA LEU A 118 10.57 -15.87 3.85
C LEU A 118 12.08 -15.84 3.65
N ALA A 119 12.69 -17.01 3.55
CA ALA A 119 14.10 -17.16 3.21
C ALA A 119 14.27 -18.15 2.06
N THR A 120 15.28 -17.90 1.24
CA THR A 120 15.72 -18.80 0.16
C THR A 120 17.20 -19.10 0.30
N ALA A 121 17.60 -20.27 -0.18
CA ALA A 121 19.01 -20.71 -0.28
C ALA A 121 19.35 -21.20 -1.70
N ASP A 122 18.46 -20.94 -2.68
CA ASP A 122 18.58 -21.38 -4.08
C ASP A 122 18.26 -20.25 -5.10
N GLY A 123 18.37 -18.99 -4.68
CA GLY A 123 18.12 -17.83 -5.54
C GLY A 123 16.64 -17.53 -5.76
N GLY A 124 15.79 -18.00 -4.84
CA GLY A 124 14.33 -17.83 -4.87
C GLY A 124 13.60 -18.87 -5.71
N GLN A 125 14.27 -19.95 -6.16
CA GLN A 125 13.56 -21.07 -6.78
C GLN A 125 12.57 -21.69 -5.79
N THR A 126 12.96 -21.76 -4.52
CA THR A 126 12.07 -22.07 -3.40
C THR A 126 12.20 -21.03 -2.30
N TRP A 127 11.06 -20.67 -1.70
CA TRP A 127 10.95 -19.78 -0.55
C TRP A 127 10.37 -20.56 0.63
N LYS A 128 11.09 -20.57 1.76
CA LYS A 128 10.68 -21.21 2.99
C LYS A 128 10.26 -20.16 4.00
N ARG A 129 9.09 -20.34 4.62
CA ARG A 129 8.65 -19.49 5.72
C ARG A 129 9.44 -19.81 6.97
N ILE A 130 10.05 -18.79 7.58
CA ILE A 130 10.60 -18.87 8.92
C ILE A 130 9.47 -18.57 9.91
N GLU A 131 9.32 -19.41 10.93
CA GLU A 131 8.31 -19.19 11.96
C GLU A 131 8.72 -18.02 12.85
N ALA A 132 8.02 -16.89 12.70
CA ALA A 132 8.21 -15.67 13.47
C ALA A 132 6.89 -15.28 14.16
N ALA A 133 6.28 -16.22 14.88
CA ALA A 133 4.89 -16.13 15.34
C ALA A 133 4.59 -14.93 16.25
N THR A 134 5.60 -14.37 16.92
CA THR A 134 5.42 -13.23 17.84
C THR A 134 5.74 -11.88 17.19
N LEU A 135 6.42 -11.86 16.03
CA LEU A 135 6.85 -10.60 15.44
C LEU A 135 5.67 -9.85 14.81
N PRO A 136 5.61 -8.52 15.01
CA PRO A 136 4.67 -7.68 14.28
C PRO A 136 5.07 -7.62 12.80
N ARG A 137 4.16 -7.13 11.96
CA ARG A 137 4.43 -6.97 10.53
C ARG A 137 5.74 -6.21 10.29
N LEU A 138 6.60 -6.79 9.45
CA LEU A 138 7.87 -6.19 9.07
C LEU A 138 7.72 -5.38 7.79
N ARG A 139 8.43 -4.25 7.72
CA ARG A 139 8.36 -3.28 6.63
C ARG A 139 9.68 -3.18 5.86
N GLN A 140 10.80 -3.46 6.51
CA GLN A 140 12.12 -3.47 5.87
C GLN A 140 12.98 -4.57 6.46
N VAL A 141 13.83 -5.15 5.62
CA VAL A 141 14.87 -6.09 6.04
C VAL A 141 16.19 -5.78 5.34
N ARG A 142 17.31 -5.93 6.04
CA ARG A 142 18.65 -5.90 5.48
C ARG A 142 19.53 -6.92 6.16
N PHE A 143 20.34 -7.61 5.38
CA PHE A 143 21.31 -8.58 5.87
C PHE A 143 22.72 -8.13 5.48
N ARG A 144 23.65 -8.17 6.42
CA ARG A 144 25.08 -7.95 6.11
C ARG A 144 25.69 -9.21 5.52
N ASP A 145 25.31 -10.35 6.09
CA ASP A 145 25.77 -11.67 5.72
C ASP A 145 24.65 -12.69 5.97
N ARG A 146 24.95 -13.98 5.82
CA ARG A 146 23.93 -15.05 5.94
C ARG A 146 23.36 -15.23 7.35
N GLN A 147 24.00 -14.66 8.36
CA GLN A 147 23.65 -14.85 9.76
C GLN A 147 23.15 -13.53 10.37
N VAL A 148 23.85 -12.43 10.11
CA VAL A 148 23.58 -11.15 10.74
C VAL A 148 22.72 -10.25 9.86
N GLY A 149 21.58 -9.85 10.40
CA GLY A 149 20.64 -8.95 9.75
C GLY A 149 19.80 -8.14 10.72
N TRP A 150 19.08 -7.17 10.16
CA TRP A 150 18.19 -6.28 10.89
C TRP A 150 16.88 -6.13 10.13
N ALA A 151 15.81 -5.92 10.90
CA ALA A 151 14.49 -5.64 10.38
C ALA A 151 13.83 -4.54 11.18
N CYS A 152 12.98 -3.75 10.52
CA CYS A 152 12.06 -2.86 11.20
C CYS A 152 10.62 -3.14 10.74
N GLY A 153 9.67 -2.86 11.61
CA GLY A 153 8.26 -3.17 11.42
C GLY A 153 7.36 -2.25 12.22
N ASP A 154 6.10 -2.64 12.29
CA ASP A 154 5.12 -1.99 13.16
C ASP A 154 5.49 -2.24 14.64
N GLY A 155 5.17 -1.29 15.52
CA GLY A 155 5.28 -1.48 16.97
C GLY A 155 4.13 -2.33 17.51
N SER A 156 4.38 -3.15 18.51
CA SER A 156 3.35 -3.93 19.23
C SER A 156 3.51 -3.81 20.74
N PRO A 157 2.52 -4.22 21.56
CA PRO A 157 2.68 -4.24 23.02
C PRO A 157 3.88 -5.05 23.52
N MET A 158 4.28 -6.09 22.78
CA MET A 158 5.45 -6.92 23.09
C MET A 158 6.75 -6.29 22.57
N TYR A 159 6.69 -5.62 21.42
CA TYR A 159 7.84 -5.01 20.75
C TYR A 159 7.54 -3.54 20.40
N PRO A 160 7.48 -2.64 21.40
CA PRO A 160 7.02 -1.28 21.18
C PRO A 160 7.92 -0.51 20.20
N ALA A 161 9.22 -0.85 20.17
CA ALA A 161 10.19 -0.22 19.29
C ALA A 161 10.12 -0.69 17.83
N GLY A 162 9.52 -1.85 17.53
CA GLY A 162 9.42 -2.36 16.16
C GLY A 162 10.77 -2.54 15.44
N MET A 163 11.87 -2.73 16.17
CA MET A 163 13.22 -2.88 15.63
C MET A 163 13.88 -4.16 16.12
N PHE A 164 14.43 -4.92 15.17
CA PHE A 164 14.86 -6.28 15.39
C PHE A 164 16.24 -6.54 14.78
N GLN A 165 17.02 -7.38 15.45
CA GLN A 165 18.29 -7.89 14.98
C GLN A 165 18.28 -9.42 15.04
N THR A 166 18.92 -10.06 14.06
CA THR A 166 19.18 -11.50 14.06
C THR A 166 20.67 -11.75 13.89
N ASP A 167 21.16 -12.83 14.49
CA ASP A 167 22.51 -13.36 14.34
C ASP A 167 22.51 -14.84 13.88
N ASP A 168 21.36 -15.36 13.47
CA ASP A 168 21.14 -16.75 13.06
C ASP A 168 20.39 -16.88 11.72
N GLY A 169 20.43 -15.84 10.88
CA GLY A 169 19.83 -15.85 9.55
C GLY A 169 18.31 -15.63 9.56
N GLY A 170 17.80 -15.03 10.63
CA GLY A 170 16.40 -14.69 10.82
C GLY A 170 15.57 -15.78 11.50
N LEU A 171 16.19 -16.85 12.00
CA LEU A 171 15.52 -17.91 12.77
C LEU A 171 15.03 -17.39 14.12
N SER A 172 15.78 -16.48 14.73
CA SER A 172 15.38 -15.73 15.92
C SER A 172 15.74 -14.25 15.79
N TRP A 173 15.00 -13.43 16.54
CA TRP A 173 15.11 -11.98 16.48
C TRP A 173 15.13 -11.37 17.88
N ALA A 174 16.20 -10.63 18.17
CA ALA A 174 16.35 -9.83 19.38
C ALA A 174 15.83 -8.41 19.14
N THR A 175 15.13 -7.85 20.13
CA THR A 175 14.68 -6.45 20.10
C THR A 175 15.80 -5.51 20.54
N LEU A 176 15.88 -4.33 19.92
CA LEU A 176 16.73 -3.26 20.43
C LEU A 176 16.10 -2.65 21.70
N PRO A 177 16.89 -2.35 22.76
CA PRO A 177 16.38 -1.80 24.02
C PRO A 177 16.13 -0.29 23.89
N LEU A 178 15.01 0.09 23.28
CA LEU A 178 14.61 1.48 23.08
C LEU A 178 13.42 1.83 23.99
N ASP A 179 13.46 3.02 24.61
CA ASP A 179 12.41 3.51 25.50
C ASP A 179 11.24 4.13 24.72
N GLY A 180 10.01 3.63 24.89
CA GLY A 180 8.80 4.27 24.34
C GLY A 180 8.41 3.88 22.90
N GLY A 181 7.19 4.25 22.52
CA GLY A 181 6.41 3.71 21.38
C GLY A 181 6.92 4.07 19.99
N GLY A 182 7.50 3.07 19.32
CA GLY A 182 8.00 3.07 17.95
C GLY A 182 6.90 2.91 16.90
N HIS A 183 6.13 3.97 16.70
CA HIS A 183 5.29 4.09 15.51
C HIS A 183 6.08 4.72 14.35
N TRP A 184 7.12 4.02 13.90
CA TRP A 184 8.00 4.49 12.83
C TRP A 184 7.27 4.44 11.48
N LEU A 185 7.19 5.58 10.81
CA LEU A 185 6.66 5.66 9.45
C LEU A 185 7.69 5.22 8.42
N ALA A 186 8.95 5.59 8.65
CA ALA A 186 10.09 5.24 7.82
C ALA A 186 11.36 5.13 8.67
N SER A 187 12.22 4.19 8.31
CA SER A 187 13.53 3.99 8.93
C SER A 187 14.55 3.68 7.85
N ASP A 188 15.82 3.99 8.11
CA ASP A 188 16.94 3.41 7.39
C ASP A 188 18.02 3.05 8.38
N MET A 189 18.56 1.86 8.21
CA MET A 189 19.41 1.20 9.20
C MET A 189 20.70 0.77 8.51
N ASN A 190 21.83 1.08 9.14
CA ASN A 190 23.14 0.74 8.60
C ASN A 190 23.60 -0.65 9.04
N GLU A 191 24.69 -1.14 8.46
CA GLU A 191 25.29 -2.46 8.76
C GLU A 191 25.88 -2.59 10.18
N ARG A 192 25.85 -1.51 10.97
CA ARG A 192 26.27 -1.50 12.37
C ARG A 192 25.07 -1.53 13.33
N GLY A 193 23.84 -1.57 12.81
CA GLY A 193 22.62 -1.52 13.61
C GLY A 193 22.27 -0.13 14.15
N GLU A 194 22.91 0.93 13.64
CA GLU A 194 22.44 2.29 13.88
C GLU A 194 21.37 2.64 12.85
N ALA A 195 20.25 3.20 13.32
CA ALA A 195 19.15 3.58 12.46
C ALA A 195 18.81 5.06 12.62
N ILE A 196 18.26 5.64 11.55
CA ILE A 196 17.52 6.89 11.63
C ILE A 196 16.07 6.57 11.30
N SER A 197 15.15 7.02 12.14
CA SER A 197 13.73 6.75 12.00
C SER A 197 12.91 8.01 12.18
N ALA A 198 11.81 8.08 11.45
CA ALA A 198 10.82 9.13 11.59
C ALA A 198 9.50 8.54 12.10
N ASP A 199 8.89 9.17 13.11
CA ASP A 199 7.63 8.74 13.70
C ASP A 199 6.39 9.35 13.01
N ARG A 200 5.19 8.99 13.48
CA ARG A 200 3.91 9.51 12.97
C ARG A 200 3.72 11.01 13.19
N ASP A 201 4.40 11.59 14.19
CA ASP A 201 4.37 13.03 14.49
C ASP A 201 5.35 13.82 13.62
N GLY A 202 6.08 13.14 12.73
CA GLY A 202 7.08 13.75 11.86
C GLY A 202 8.40 14.07 12.56
N ARG A 203 8.62 13.57 13.79
CA ARG A 203 9.89 13.74 14.50
C ARG A 203 10.89 12.72 14.00
N VAL A 204 12.16 13.12 13.97
CA VAL A 204 13.26 12.28 13.50
C VAL A 204 14.16 11.90 14.67
N TRP A 205 14.54 10.64 14.72
CA TRP A 205 15.27 10.02 15.81
C TRP A 205 16.46 9.23 15.27
N ARG A 206 17.59 9.33 15.96
CA ARG A 206 18.72 8.41 15.80
C ARG A 206 18.62 7.32 16.86
N LEU A 207 18.68 6.08 16.42
CA LEU A 207 18.49 4.88 17.21
C LEU A 207 19.76 4.04 17.17
N SER A 208 20.14 3.49 18.33
CA SER A 208 21.31 2.62 18.48
C SER A 208 21.12 1.72 19.71
N SER A 209 22.03 0.77 19.90
CA SER A 209 22.09 -0.02 21.14
C SER A 209 22.33 0.83 22.40
N SER A 210 22.85 2.05 22.25
CA SER A 210 23.06 3.01 23.36
C SER A 210 21.82 3.84 23.71
N GLY A 211 20.70 3.63 23.01
CA GLY A 211 19.44 4.35 23.19
C GLY A 211 19.08 5.23 21.99
N GLN A 212 18.08 6.09 22.21
CA GLN A 212 17.50 6.99 21.21
C GLN A 212 17.83 8.46 21.47
N ARG A 213 18.03 9.24 20.40
CA ARG A 213 18.27 10.69 20.47
C ARG A 213 17.45 11.42 19.41
N PRO A 214 16.76 12.53 19.77
CA PRO A 214 16.04 13.35 18.80
C PRO A 214 17.01 14.08 17.87
N CYS A 215 16.60 14.29 16.63
CA CYS A 215 17.32 15.06 15.62
C CYS A 215 16.62 16.40 15.36
N ASP A 216 17.38 17.41 14.93
CA ASP A 216 16.81 18.72 14.55
C ASP A 216 16.13 18.60 13.19
N ALA A 217 14.79 18.63 13.15
CA ALA A 217 14.02 18.58 11.91
C ALA A 217 12.86 19.58 11.95
N PRO A 218 12.53 20.23 10.81
CA PRO A 218 11.35 21.08 10.73
C PRO A 218 10.08 20.25 10.95
N PRO A 219 9.02 20.84 11.54
CA PRO A 219 7.77 20.13 11.75
C PRO A 219 7.14 19.74 10.41
N VAL A 220 6.76 18.48 10.28
CA VAL A 220 6.06 17.95 9.10
C VAL A 220 4.56 18.03 9.35
N ILE A 221 3.91 19.08 8.84
CA ILE A 221 2.48 19.34 9.08
C ILE A 221 1.65 18.92 7.85
N GLY A 222 0.68 18.02 8.06
CA GLY A 222 -0.29 17.62 7.04
C GLY A 222 0.29 16.79 5.88
N SER A 223 1.51 16.30 6.02
CA SER A 223 2.16 15.38 5.07
C SER A 223 2.64 14.14 5.81
N ARG A 224 2.59 12.97 5.16
CA ARG A 224 3.11 11.73 5.71
C ARG A 224 4.52 11.50 5.20
N ILE A 225 5.43 11.12 6.09
CA ILE A 225 6.74 10.62 5.70
C ILE A 225 6.57 9.22 5.09
N ARG A 226 7.08 9.01 3.87
CA ARG A 226 6.96 7.75 3.14
C ARG A 226 8.26 6.96 3.14
N ARG A 227 9.41 7.63 3.03
CA ARG A 227 10.72 6.98 3.04
C ARG A 227 11.79 7.89 3.64
N LEU A 228 12.73 7.26 4.33
CA LEU A 228 13.96 7.84 4.84
C LEU A 228 15.09 7.02 4.25
N LYS A 229 16.16 7.66 3.79
CA LYS A 229 17.37 6.97 3.35
C LYS A 229 18.61 7.79 3.65
N MET A 230 19.55 7.19 4.36
CA MET A 230 20.89 7.76 4.52
C MET A 230 21.74 7.36 3.32
N THR A 231 22.50 8.32 2.82
CA THR A 231 23.49 8.11 1.77
C THR A 231 24.88 8.12 2.41
N GLY A 232 25.87 7.53 1.73
CA GLY A 232 27.25 7.54 2.21
C GLY A 232 27.77 8.96 2.46
N GLY A 233 28.73 9.12 3.36
CA GLY A 233 29.35 10.43 3.64
C GLY A 233 28.49 11.40 4.45
N GLY A 234 27.48 10.92 5.17
CA GLY A 234 26.69 11.73 6.12
C GLY A 234 25.52 12.49 5.50
N THR A 235 25.28 12.33 4.20
CA THR A 235 24.09 12.88 3.53
C THR A 235 22.89 11.94 3.70
N GLY A 236 21.67 12.45 3.57
CA GLY A 236 20.46 11.63 3.65
C GLY A 236 19.21 12.40 3.27
N PHE A 237 18.12 11.68 2.99
CA PHE A 237 16.88 12.24 2.48
C PHE A 237 15.67 11.67 3.20
N ILE A 238 14.72 12.53 3.54
CA ILE A 238 13.37 12.17 3.97
C ILE A 238 12.42 12.67 2.90
N VAL A 239 11.57 11.76 2.42
CA VAL A 239 10.59 12.04 1.40
C VAL A 239 9.19 11.64 1.84
N GLY A 240 8.19 12.33 1.31
CA GLY A 240 6.81 12.03 1.62
C GLY A 240 5.81 12.77 0.76
N ASP A 241 4.60 12.87 1.30
CA ASP A 241 3.45 13.37 0.58
C ASP A 241 3.51 14.90 0.34
N ARG A 242 2.84 15.34 -0.72
CA ARG A 242 2.72 16.77 -1.11
C ARG A 242 4.07 17.49 -1.28
N GLY A 243 5.04 16.83 -1.88
CA GLY A 243 6.33 17.40 -2.22
C GLY A 243 7.34 17.44 -1.08
N LEU A 244 7.05 16.77 0.05
CA LEU A 244 7.97 16.73 1.21
C LEU A 244 9.32 16.15 0.78
N LEU A 245 10.37 16.98 0.87
CA LEU A 245 11.76 16.60 0.68
C LEU A 245 12.64 17.33 1.69
N LEU A 246 13.19 16.58 2.65
CA LEU A 246 14.21 17.06 3.58
C LEU A 246 15.55 16.41 3.28
N ARG A 247 16.62 17.15 3.48
CA ARG A 247 18.00 16.71 3.31
C ARG A 247 18.79 16.92 4.60
N THR A 248 19.66 15.97 4.92
CA THR A 248 20.71 16.11 5.92
C THR A 248 22.08 16.05 5.23
N ALA A 249 23.09 16.66 5.86
CA ALA A 249 24.50 16.56 5.47
C ALA A 249 25.42 16.27 6.67
N ASP A 250 24.85 16.00 7.85
CA ASP A 250 25.54 15.86 9.13
C ASP A 250 25.20 14.54 9.83
N HIS A 251 25.07 13.46 9.05
CA HIS A 251 24.71 12.12 9.51
C HIS A 251 23.32 12.06 10.16
N GLY A 252 22.38 12.89 9.66
CA GLY A 252 21.00 12.93 10.11
C GLY A 252 20.78 13.63 11.44
N LEU A 253 21.76 14.39 11.93
CA LEU A 253 21.62 15.19 13.14
C LEU A 253 20.70 16.40 12.90
N SER A 254 20.78 17.03 11.73
CA SER A 254 19.88 18.09 11.30
C SER A 254 19.33 17.89 9.89
N TRP A 255 18.09 18.30 9.70
CA TRP A 255 17.32 18.17 8.47
C TRP A 255 16.81 19.52 8.01
N ARG A 256 16.95 19.80 6.72
CA ARG A 256 16.50 21.05 6.10
C ARG A 256 15.72 20.76 4.82
N PRO A 257 14.68 21.55 4.48
CA PRO A 257 14.00 21.41 3.19
C PRO A 257 14.97 21.57 2.02
N ALA A 258 14.82 20.75 0.98
CA ALA A 258 15.56 20.93 -0.26
C ALA A 258 14.71 21.64 -1.31
N THR A 259 15.36 22.42 -2.18
CA THR A 259 14.70 23.12 -3.29
C THR A 259 14.51 22.18 -4.48
N LEU A 260 13.27 22.05 -4.94
CA LEU A 260 12.91 21.26 -6.12
C LEU A 260 12.87 22.13 -7.37
N PRO A 261 13.14 21.58 -8.57
CA PRO A 261 13.00 22.26 -9.85
C PRO A 261 11.53 22.21 -10.33
N LEU A 262 10.58 22.45 -9.41
CA LEU A 262 9.14 22.37 -9.63
C LEU A 262 8.48 23.62 -9.02
N SER A 263 7.36 24.06 -9.60
CA SER A 263 6.54 25.08 -8.93
C SER A 263 5.92 24.52 -7.65
N GLU A 264 5.48 25.39 -6.73
CA GLU A 264 4.82 24.96 -5.50
C GLU A 264 3.54 24.15 -5.79
N GLU A 265 2.82 24.50 -6.86
CA GLU A 265 1.62 23.78 -7.33
C GLU A 265 1.94 22.39 -7.86
N ALA A 266 3.02 22.23 -8.64
CA ALA A 266 3.45 20.93 -9.14
C ALA A 266 3.99 20.04 -8.01
N ALA A 267 4.84 20.59 -7.13
CA ALA A 267 5.43 19.86 -6.02
C ALA A 267 4.36 19.32 -5.05
N ARG A 268 3.31 20.10 -4.75
CA ARG A 268 2.21 19.69 -3.86
C ARG A 268 1.41 18.49 -4.37
N GLN A 269 1.50 18.19 -5.66
CA GLN A 269 0.79 17.07 -6.30
C GLN A 269 1.64 15.80 -6.41
N CYS A 270 2.90 15.88 -5.97
CA CYS A 270 3.84 14.78 -5.95
C CYS A 270 3.89 14.15 -4.55
N ASP A 271 3.59 12.87 -4.44
CA ASP A 271 3.85 12.07 -3.26
C ASP A 271 5.10 11.24 -3.48
N TRP A 272 6.22 11.67 -2.90
CA TRP A 272 7.51 11.00 -3.05
C TRP A 272 7.57 9.75 -2.17
N ARG A 273 7.92 8.60 -2.76
CA ARG A 273 7.81 7.27 -2.12
C ARG A 273 9.11 6.49 -2.08
N ALA A 274 10.01 6.78 -3.01
CA ALA A 274 11.26 6.05 -3.20
C ALA A 274 12.46 6.98 -3.18
N VAL A 275 13.57 6.51 -2.61
CA VAL A 275 14.89 7.16 -2.66
C VAL A 275 15.93 6.09 -2.99
N ALA A 276 16.71 6.31 -4.03
CA ALA A 276 17.89 5.54 -4.40
C ALA A 276 19.13 6.42 -4.37
N SER A 277 20.29 5.83 -4.14
CA SER A 277 21.55 6.55 -4.15
C SER A 277 22.71 5.65 -4.53
N TRP A 278 23.67 6.20 -5.25
CA TRP A 278 24.93 5.56 -5.60
C TRP A 278 26.03 6.63 -5.69
N GLY A 279 27.06 6.54 -4.84
CA GLY A 279 28.03 7.62 -4.70
C GLY A 279 27.36 8.95 -4.35
N ALA A 280 27.63 10.00 -5.13
CA ALA A 280 26.98 11.31 -5.00
C ALA A 280 25.61 11.38 -5.70
N HIS A 281 25.24 10.38 -6.51
CA HIS A 281 23.98 10.39 -7.23
C HIS A 281 22.80 9.99 -6.35
N VAL A 282 21.68 10.67 -6.52
CA VAL A 282 20.44 10.45 -5.77
C VAL A 282 19.26 10.49 -6.73
N TRP A 283 18.35 9.53 -6.60
CA TRP A 283 17.10 9.47 -7.37
C TRP A 283 15.90 9.40 -6.45
N ILE A 284 14.86 10.17 -6.77
CA ILE A 284 13.59 10.18 -6.03
C ILE A 284 12.46 9.98 -7.01
N ALA A 285 11.53 9.08 -6.65
CA ALA A 285 10.35 8.79 -7.46
C ALA A 285 9.12 8.60 -6.57
N GLY A 286 7.93 8.65 -7.16
CA GLY A 286 6.69 8.59 -6.40
C GLY A 286 5.43 8.56 -7.27
N ALA A 287 4.40 9.28 -6.82
CA ALA A 287 3.12 9.46 -7.51
C ALA A 287 2.92 10.95 -7.83
N PRO A 288 2.67 11.36 -9.08
CA PRO A 288 2.58 10.50 -10.25
C PRO A 288 3.94 9.89 -10.61
N GLY A 289 3.91 8.71 -11.24
CA GLY A 289 5.15 7.99 -11.54
C GLY A 289 5.81 8.39 -12.84
N ASN A 290 5.30 9.41 -13.55
CA ASN A 290 5.88 9.96 -14.77
C ASN A 290 7.03 10.93 -14.51
N LEU A 291 7.46 11.09 -13.26
CA LEU A 291 8.54 12.00 -12.87
C LEU A 291 9.54 11.30 -11.94
N VAL A 292 10.82 11.41 -12.28
CA VAL A 292 11.95 11.05 -11.42
C VAL A 292 12.81 12.29 -11.23
N LEU A 293 13.12 12.59 -9.97
CA LEU A 293 14.14 13.59 -9.64
C LEU A 293 15.51 12.91 -9.61
N HIS A 294 16.50 13.55 -10.21
CA HIS A 294 17.89 13.13 -10.16
C HIS A 294 18.78 14.27 -9.67
N SER A 295 19.72 13.92 -8.81
CA SER A 295 20.82 14.78 -8.40
C SER A 295 22.13 14.03 -8.61
N ALA A 296 23.14 14.70 -9.15
CA ALA A 296 24.49 14.15 -9.30
C ALA A 296 25.48 14.65 -8.24
N ASP A 297 25.04 15.55 -7.35
CA ASP A 297 25.88 16.31 -6.42
C ASP A 297 25.41 16.18 -4.96
N GLY A 298 24.87 15.01 -4.60
CA GLY A 298 24.45 14.71 -3.23
C GLY A 298 23.21 15.51 -2.79
N GLY A 299 22.34 15.85 -3.73
CA GLY A 299 21.09 16.57 -3.50
C GLY A 299 21.24 18.09 -3.38
N ALA A 300 22.36 18.66 -3.86
CA ALA A 300 22.54 20.11 -3.88
C ALA A 300 21.79 20.76 -5.05
N THR A 301 21.79 20.12 -6.22
CA THR A 301 20.98 20.49 -7.38
C THR A 301 20.18 19.30 -7.88
N TRP A 302 19.04 19.58 -8.51
CA TRP A 302 18.06 18.59 -8.93
C TRP A 302 17.62 18.83 -10.36
N GLN A 303 17.45 17.74 -11.10
CA GLN A 303 16.87 17.70 -12.44
C GLN A 303 15.66 16.77 -12.45
N THR A 304 14.73 17.04 -13.35
CA THR A 304 13.54 16.21 -13.57
C THR A 304 13.68 15.43 -14.87
N HIS A 305 13.39 14.14 -14.79
CA HIS A 305 13.32 13.26 -15.95
C HIS A 305 11.96 12.58 -15.99
N ALA A 306 11.39 12.51 -17.18
CA ALA A 306 10.11 11.84 -17.38
C ALA A 306 10.29 10.33 -17.32
N THR A 307 9.31 9.63 -16.75
CA THR A 307 9.15 8.20 -17.00
C THR A 307 8.08 8.00 -18.05
N ALA A 308 8.21 6.94 -18.84
CA ALA A 308 7.30 6.65 -19.95
C ALA A 308 5.85 6.27 -19.52
N GLN A 309 5.47 6.48 -18.25
CA GLN A 309 4.19 6.03 -17.69
C GLN A 309 3.76 6.85 -16.44
N PRO A 310 2.46 7.06 -16.19
CA PRO A 310 1.99 7.88 -15.07
C PRO A 310 1.73 7.13 -13.75
N LEU A 311 1.66 5.80 -13.76
CA LEU A 311 1.29 5.01 -12.57
C LEU A 311 2.32 5.15 -11.45
N PRO A 312 1.90 5.16 -10.17
CA PRO A 312 2.80 5.37 -9.05
C PRO A 312 4.01 4.43 -9.03
N ILE A 313 5.19 5.00 -8.78
CA ILE A 313 6.42 4.26 -8.47
C ILE A 313 6.55 4.14 -6.94
N ARG A 314 6.86 2.94 -6.46
CA ARG A 314 6.94 2.60 -5.03
C ARG A 314 8.38 2.42 -4.55
N ALA A 315 9.24 1.87 -5.40
CA ALA A 315 10.66 1.69 -5.10
C ALA A 315 11.52 1.92 -6.34
N VAL A 316 12.76 2.36 -6.09
CA VAL A 316 13.80 2.58 -7.09
C VAL A 316 15.10 2.05 -6.51
N THR A 317 15.90 1.41 -7.35
CA THR A 317 17.24 0.94 -7.00
C THR A 317 18.22 1.22 -8.14
N PHE A 318 19.48 1.48 -7.78
CA PHE A 318 20.59 1.71 -8.71
C PHE A 318 21.79 0.91 -8.22
N ILE A 319 22.48 0.26 -9.15
CA ILE A 319 23.71 -0.52 -8.86
C ILE A 319 24.97 0.22 -9.31
N ASP A 320 24.80 1.27 -10.09
CA ASP A 320 25.82 2.25 -10.46
C ASP A 320 25.14 3.55 -10.90
N GLU A 321 25.93 4.51 -11.40
CA GLU A 321 25.44 5.82 -11.86
C GLU A 321 24.59 5.79 -13.14
N TYR A 322 24.57 4.66 -13.88
CA TYR A 322 23.86 4.51 -15.16
C TYR A 322 22.68 3.55 -15.10
N ARG A 323 22.81 2.45 -14.36
CA ARG A 323 21.88 1.31 -14.36
C ARG A 323 21.02 1.31 -13.11
N GLY A 324 19.71 1.40 -13.34
CA GLY A 324 18.71 1.39 -12.27
C GLY A 324 17.38 0.80 -12.71
N TRP A 325 16.57 0.43 -11.72
CA TRP A 325 15.24 -0.14 -11.88
C TRP A 325 14.25 0.54 -10.96
N ALA A 326 13.01 0.63 -11.41
CA ALA A 326 11.90 1.19 -10.65
C ALA A 326 10.70 0.25 -10.72
N VAL A 327 9.98 0.09 -9.61
CA VAL A 327 8.79 -0.77 -9.54
C VAL A 327 7.63 -0.05 -8.90
N GLY A 328 6.39 -0.44 -9.24
CA GLY A 328 5.21 0.24 -8.74
C GLY A 328 3.88 -0.43 -9.02
N SER A 329 2.84 0.39 -9.15
CA SER A 329 1.46 -0.07 -9.30
C SER A 329 1.23 -0.85 -10.60
N LEU A 330 0.21 -1.73 -10.59
CA LEU A 330 -0.15 -2.60 -11.71
C LEU A 330 1.02 -3.46 -12.22
N GLY A 331 1.87 -3.94 -11.31
CA GLY A 331 3.04 -4.76 -11.64
C GLY A 331 4.08 -4.07 -12.53
N THR A 332 4.12 -2.74 -12.54
CA THR A 332 5.05 -1.98 -13.37
C THR A 332 6.49 -2.21 -12.92
N ILE A 333 7.37 -2.55 -13.87
CA ILE A 333 8.82 -2.61 -13.74
C ILE A 333 9.45 -1.81 -14.88
N LEU A 334 10.26 -0.81 -14.55
CA LEU A 334 11.01 0.03 -15.48
C LEU A 334 12.51 -0.16 -15.25
N ALA A 335 13.30 0.04 -16.31
CA ALA A 335 14.75 0.09 -16.21
C ALA A 335 15.33 1.30 -16.96
N THR A 336 16.45 1.79 -16.46
CA THR A 336 17.29 2.82 -17.08
C THR A 336 18.71 2.29 -17.29
N ARG A 337 19.38 2.82 -18.30
CA ARG A 337 20.80 2.55 -18.60
C ARG A 337 21.60 3.83 -18.79
N ASP A 338 21.00 4.98 -18.50
CA ASP A 338 21.55 6.32 -18.70
C ASP A 338 21.37 7.20 -17.45
N GLY A 339 21.31 6.58 -16.27
CA GLY A 339 21.26 7.28 -15.00
C GLY A 339 19.89 7.90 -14.70
N GLY A 340 18.82 7.32 -15.25
CA GLY A 340 17.45 7.79 -15.05
C GLY A 340 17.00 8.89 -16.00
N GLN A 341 17.81 9.24 -17.01
CA GLN A 341 17.42 10.21 -18.05
C GLN A 341 16.33 9.65 -18.95
N SER A 342 16.36 8.34 -19.24
CA SER A 342 15.29 7.61 -19.90
C SER A 342 14.96 6.30 -19.19
N TRP A 343 13.66 5.95 -19.20
CA TRP A 343 13.13 4.74 -18.58
C TRP A 343 12.38 3.91 -19.59
N ARG A 344 12.64 2.60 -19.60
CA ARG A 344 12.00 1.64 -20.49
C ARG A 344 11.17 0.64 -19.69
N PRO A 345 9.89 0.41 -20.03
CA PRO A 345 9.11 -0.67 -19.45
C PRO A 345 9.75 -2.03 -19.74
N GLN A 346 9.94 -2.83 -18.70
CA GLN A 346 10.36 -4.24 -18.81
C GLN A 346 9.20 -5.19 -18.56
N ARG A 347 8.27 -4.80 -17.69
CA ARG A 347 7.08 -5.57 -17.36
C ARG A 347 5.97 -4.62 -16.92
N GLN A 348 4.73 -4.93 -17.30
CA GLN A 348 3.52 -4.29 -16.77
C GLN A 348 2.41 -5.35 -16.67
N GLY A 349 1.70 -5.39 -15.54
CA GLY A 349 0.45 -6.15 -15.39
C GLY A 349 -0.78 -5.39 -15.87
N GLY A 350 -0.64 -4.08 -16.11
CA GLY A 350 -1.63 -3.17 -16.67
C GLY A 350 -1.05 -1.79 -16.92
N GLY A 351 -1.64 -1.03 -17.85
CA GLY A 351 -1.22 0.32 -18.22
C GLY A 351 -2.06 1.44 -17.61
N ARG A 352 -3.27 1.11 -17.12
CA ARG A 352 -4.20 2.05 -16.45
C ARG A 352 -5.29 1.31 -15.69
N ALA A 353 -6.04 2.03 -14.86
CA ALA A 353 -7.25 1.49 -14.24
C ALA A 353 -8.42 1.56 -15.24
N ALA A 354 -9.27 0.56 -15.26
CA ALA A 354 -10.59 0.62 -15.89
C ALA A 354 -11.57 1.38 -14.98
N MET A 355 -11.48 1.14 -13.67
CA MET A 355 -12.29 1.78 -12.64
C MET A 355 -11.42 2.52 -11.62
N LEU A 356 -11.80 3.76 -11.29
CA LEU A 356 -11.26 4.50 -10.14
C LEU A 356 -12.38 4.73 -9.12
N ALA A 357 -12.24 4.17 -7.93
CA ALA A 357 -13.15 4.40 -6.81
C ALA A 357 -12.61 5.55 -5.95
N LEU A 358 -13.40 6.61 -5.79
CA LEU A 358 -13.09 7.82 -5.04
C LEU A 358 -14.05 7.94 -3.86
N PHE A 359 -13.57 7.63 -2.66
CA PHE A 359 -14.39 7.64 -1.44
C PHE A 359 -13.71 8.42 -0.33
N SER A 360 -14.49 9.04 0.53
CA SER A 360 -14.01 9.70 1.72
C SER A 360 -13.54 8.68 2.75
N GLU A 361 -14.26 7.57 2.95
CA GLU A 361 -13.97 6.58 3.98
C GLU A 361 -13.98 5.15 3.41
N ALA A 362 -13.20 4.26 4.02
CA ALA A 362 -13.13 2.86 3.59
C ALA A 362 -14.47 2.14 3.79
N GLU A 363 -15.23 2.51 4.81
CA GLU A 363 -16.55 1.99 5.15
C GLU A 363 -17.59 2.24 4.04
N SER A 364 -17.45 3.33 3.30
CA SER A 364 -18.36 3.69 2.20
C SER A 364 -18.08 2.91 0.91
N VAL A 365 -16.92 2.25 0.80
CA VAL A 365 -16.54 1.54 -0.42
C VAL A 365 -17.41 0.27 -0.57
N PRO A 366 -18.09 0.07 -1.72
CA PRO A 366 -18.88 -1.13 -1.97
C PRO A 366 -17.97 -2.34 -2.27
N LEU A 367 -17.49 -3.01 -1.22
CA LEU A 367 -16.50 -4.11 -1.32
C LEU A 367 -16.92 -5.25 -2.25
N GLU A 368 -18.20 -5.60 -2.28
CA GLU A 368 -18.75 -6.64 -3.15
C GLU A 368 -18.73 -6.22 -4.63
N ALA A 369 -18.82 -4.92 -4.92
CA ALA A 369 -18.66 -4.42 -6.27
C ALA A 369 -17.19 -4.43 -6.72
N ILE A 370 -16.25 -4.16 -5.81
CA ILE A 370 -14.82 -4.39 -6.06
C ILE A 370 -14.57 -5.88 -6.33
N SER A 371 -15.16 -6.77 -5.52
CA SER A 371 -15.04 -8.23 -5.68
C SER A 371 -15.57 -8.71 -7.02
N LEU A 372 -16.71 -8.16 -7.47
CA LEU A 372 -17.26 -8.49 -8.78
C LEU A 372 -16.42 -7.89 -9.92
N LEU A 373 -16.28 -6.57 -9.97
CA LEU A 373 -15.73 -5.87 -11.14
C LEU A 373 -14.23 -6.11 -11.28
N ALA A 374 -13.49 -5.99 -10.17
CA ALA A 374 -12.05 -6.24 -10.19
C ALA A 374 -11.77 -7.74 -10.09
N GLY A 375 -12.35 -8.41 -9.08
CA GLY A 375 -12.04 -9.80 -8.77
C GLY A 375 -12.52 -10.80 -9.84
N GLU A 376 -13.83 -10.87 -10.07
CA GLU A 376 -14.46 -11.82 -11.00
C GLU A 376 -14.28 -11.40 -12.46
N ASP A 377 -14.59 -10.15 -12.80
CA ASP A 377 -14.63 -9.67 -14.19
C ASP A 377 -13.25 -9.21 -14.70
N GLY A 378 -12.29 -9.02 -13.79
CA GLY A 378 -10.90 -8.72 -14.09
C GLY A 378 -10.60 -7.27 -14.44
N TYR A 379 -11.50 -6.31 -14.23
CA TYR A 379 -11.23 -4.90 -14.50
C TYR A 379 -10.18 -4.36 -13.54
N LEU A 380 -9.07 -3.83 -14.06
CA LEU A 380 -8.04 -3.23 -13.22
C LEU A 380 -8.63 -2.03 -12.50
N SER A 381 -8.53 -2.03 -11.17
CA SER A 381 -9.26 -1.07 -10.34
C SER A 381 -8.34 -0.43 -9.33
N ALA A 382 -8.42 0.89 -9.21
CA ALA A 382 -7.73 1.66 -8.18
C ALA A 382 -8.75 2.24 -7.20
N VAL A 383 -8.43 2.20 -5.91
CA VAL A 383 -9.24 2.83 -4.86
C VAL A 383 -8.41 3.95 -4.22
N GLU A 384 -8.90 5.18 -4.27
CA GLU A 384 -8.29 6.33 -3.61
C GLU A 384 -9.24 6.80 -2.51
N LEU A 385 -8.75 6.74 -1.27
CA LEU A 385 -9.44 7.30 -0.13
C LEU A 385 -9.00 8.74 0.06
N VAL A 386 -9.95 9.67 -0.03
CA VAL A 386 -9.68 11.11 0.08
C VAL A 386 -9.27 11.48 1.51
N ASN A 387 -9.72 10.72 2.51
CA ASN A 387 -9.42 10.98 3.92
C ASN A 387 -8.24 10.15 4.44
N HIS A 388 -7.42 10.79 5.26
CA HIS A 388 -6.44 10.15 6.13
C HIS A 388 -6.82 10.25 7.62
N ARG A 389 -7.27 9.14 8.21
CA ARG A 389 -7.49 8.98 9.68
C ARG A 389 -6.21 8.74 10.49
N GLY A 390 -5.03 8.61 9.86
CA GLY A 390 -3.80 8.18 10.55
C GLY A 390 -3.21 9.16 11.57
N LEU A 391 -3.87 10.30 11.83
CA LEU A 391 -3.59 11.20 12.95
C LEU A 391 -4.51 10.93 14.17
N GLU A 392 -5.28 9.83 14.17
CA GLU A 392 -6.08 9.42 15.31
C GLU A 392 -5.20 9.10 16.53
N ILE A 393 -5.31 9.95 17.55
CA ILE A 393 -4.75 9.73 18.88
C ILE A 393 -5.67 8.71 19.56
N ARG A 394 -5.12 7.51 19.82
CA ARG A 394 -5.74 6.31 20.47
C ARG A 394 -6.45 5.32 19.53
N GLU A 395 -5.71 4.71 18.59
CA GLU A 395 -6.09 3.38 18.14
C GLU A 395 -5.70 2.35 19.23
N THR A 396 -6.67 1.55 19.68
CA THR A 396 -6.40 0.27 20.37
C THR A 396 -5.82 -0.78 19.40
N ALA A 397 -5.86 -0.51 18.09
CA ALA A 397 -5.35 -1.35 17.02
C ALA A 397 -3.83 -1.19 16.86
N GLU A 398 -3.12 -2.31 16.65
CA GLU A 398 -1.67 -2.32 16.44
C GLU A 398 -1.28 -1.76 15.06
N VAL A 399 -2.15 -1.93 14.06
CA VAL A 399 -1.90 -1.52 12.68
C VAL A 399 -2.72 -0.29 12.29
N ASP A 400 -2.02 0.72 11.74
CA ASP A 400 -2.60 1.99 11.26
C ASP A 400 -3.74 1.77 10.25
N SER A 401 -4.82 2.54 10.43
CA SER A 401 -6.00 2.55 9.56
C SER A 401 -5.69 2.55 8.05
N VAL A 402 -4.68 3.29 7.59
CA VAL A 402 -4.32 3.31 6.15
C VAL A 402 -3.88 1.95 5.65
N ALA A 403 -3.04 1.27 6.43
CA ALA A 403 -2.58 -0.07 6.07
C ALA A 403 -3.75 -1.06 6.05
N ARG A 404 -4.67 -0.95 7.02
CA ARG A 404 -5.87 -1.79 7.08
C ARG A 404 -6.81 -1.55 5.91
N SER A 405 -7.13 -0.29 5.62
CA SER A 405 -8.00 0.08 4.50
C SER A 405 -7.40 -0.36 3.17
N ARG A 406 -6.09 -0.19 2.97
CA ARG A 406 -5.41 -0.68 1.78
C ARG A 406 -5.55 -2.19 1.64
N GLU A 407 -5.19 -2.95 2.68
CA GLU A 407 -5.28 -4.41 2.67
C GLU A 407 -6.72 -4.89 2.42
N ALA A 408 -7.71 -4.18 2.97
CA ALA A 408 -9.12 -4.44 2.70
C ALA A 408 -9.46 -4.31 1.20
N MET A 409 -9.03 -3.26 0.53
CA MET A 409 -9.31 -3.09 -0.90
C MET A 409 -8.60 -4.13 -1.77
N ILE A 410 -7.35 -4.47 -1.43
CA ILE A 410 -6.57 -5.48 -2.16
C ILE A 410 -7.18 -6.88 -2.00
N SER A 411 -7.64 -7.22 -0.79
CA SER A 411 -8.33 -8.49 -0.50
C SER A 411 -9.74 -8.56 -1.10
N ALA A 412 -10.41 -7.42 -1.28
CA ALA A 412 -11.63 -7.34 -2.08
C ALA A 412 -11.36 -7.51 -3.60
N GLY A 413 -10.10 -7.49 -4.05
CA GLY A 413 -9.71 -7.75 -5.44
C GLY A 413 -9.23 -6.53 -6.24
N ALA A 414 -9.18 -5.34 -5.63
CA ALA A 414 -8.67 -4.13 -6.28
C ALA A 414 -7.19 -4.30 -6.69
N SER A 415 -6.78 -3.71 -7.80
CA SER A 415 -5.40 -3.79 -8.28
C SER A 415 -4.46 -2.86 -7.51
N ALA A 416 -4.98 -1.73 -7.03
CA ALA A 416 -4.25 -0.78 -6.20
C ALA A 416 -5.19 -0.08 -5.23
N ALA A 417 -4.64 0.33 -4.09
CA ALA A 417 -5.35 1.19 -3.15
C ALA A 417 -4.36 2.14 -2.46
N ASP A 418 -4.79 3.37 -2.25
CA ASP A 418 -4.02 4.38 -1.54
C ASP A 418 -4.92 5.38 -0.82
N VAL A 419 -4.28 6.20 0.02
CA VAL A 419 -4.90 7.31 0.72
C VAL A 419 -4.26 8.60 0.23
N MET A 420 -5.10 9.55 -0.19
CA MET A 420 -4.68 10.88 -0.62
C MET A 420 -4.24 11.71 0.58
N ALA A 421 -3.13 12.44 0.42
CA ALA A 421 -2.66 13.37 1.42
C ALA A 421 -3.33 14.74 1.32
N GLY A 422 -3.33 15.49 2.43
CA GLY A 422 -3.77 16.89 2.46
C GLY A 422 -5.20 17.13 2.94
N PHE A 423 -6.00 16.08 3.11
CA PHE A 423 -7.42 16.21 3.45
C PHE A 423 -7.77 15.43 4.74
N PRO A 424 -7.20 15.80 5.91
CA PRO A 424 -7.48 15.11 7.16
C PRO A 424 -8.94 15.33 7.60
N LEU A 425 -9.69 14.27 7.86
CA LEU A 425 -11.05 14.30 8.41
C LEU A 425 -11.25 13.32 9.56
N ARG A 426 -11.93 13.83 10.60
CA ARG A 426 -12.51 13.16 11.78
C ARG A 426 -11.52 12.41 12.69
N GLN A 427 -11.62 12.72 13.98
CA GLN A 427 -11.27 11.82 15.09
C GLN A 427 -12.56 11.15 15.56
N ARG A 428 -12.60 9.82 15.71
CA ARG A 428 -13.72 9.15 16.39
C ARG A 428 -13.90 9.73 17.82
N GLY A 429 -15.10 10.20 18.15
CA GLY A 429 -15.48 10.62 19.51
C GLY A 429 -15.51 12.13 19.77
N LEU A 430 -15.15 12.97 18.79
CA LEU A 430 -15.43 14.41 18.84
C LEU A 430 -16.53 14.72 17.82
N ASP A 431 -17.73 15.06 18.30
CA ASP A 431 -18.87 15.49 17.49
C ASP A 431 -18.57 16.84 16.83
N PHE A 432 -17.82 16.83 15.73
CA PHE A 432 -17.70 17.97 14.83
C PHE A 432 -18.68 17.82 13.67
N THR A 433 -19.52 18.84 13.47
CA THR A 433 -20.40 18.96 12.30
C THR A 433 -19.58 19.04 11.00
N ALA A 434 -20.15 18.68 9.85
CA ALA A 434 -19.48 18.81 8.56
C ALA A 434 -19.04 20.26 8.26
N GLU A 435 -19.76 21.25 8.79
CA GLU A 435 -19.42 22.68 8.69
C GLU A 435 -18.08 23.02 9.34
N ARG A 436 -17.80 22.51 10.55
CA ARG A 436 -16.51 22.74 11.23
C ARG A 436 -15.35 22.04 10.55
N THR A 437 -15.65 20.91 9.95
CA THR A 437 -14.73 20.13 9.15
C THR A 437 -14.33 20.90 7.90
N LEU A 438 -15.31 21.42 7.14
CA LEU A 438 -15.07 22.33 6.03
C LEU A 438 -14.31 23.58 6.50
N ALA A 439 -14.68 24.18 7.63
CA ALA A 439 -13.98 25.35 8.15
C ALA A 439 -12.50 25.05 8.48
N SER A 440 -12.19 23.85 9.00
CA SER A 440 -10.82 23.41 9.27
C SER A 440 -10.04 23.20 7.98
N TRP A 441 -10.68 22.61 6.97
CA TRP A 441 -10.11 22.48 5.63
C TRP A 441 -9.84 23.82 4.99
N GLU A 442 -10.80 24.74 5.02
CA GLU A 442 -10.64 26.09 4.49
C GLU A 442 -9.55 26.85 5.23
N PHE A 443 -9.46 26.70 6.55
CA PHE A 443 -8.36 27.28 7.33
C PHE A 443 -7.00 26.73 6.88
N LEU A 444 -6.85 25.41 6.76
CA LEU A 444 -5.61 24.76 6.33
C LEU A 444 -5.21 25.13 4.89
N HIS A 445 -6.19 25.39 4.03
CA HIS A 445 -5.99 25.72 2.62
C HIS A 445 -6.22 27.20 2.30
N ARG A 446 -6.24 28.08 3.31
CA ARG A 446 -6.39 29.53 3.17
C ARG A 446 -7.60 29.98 2.32
N GLY A 447 -8.71 29.24 2.40
CA GLY A 447 -9.95 29.53 1.67
C GLY A 447 -10.06 28.86 0.29
N GLU A 448 -9.13 27.99 -0.08
CA GLU A 448 -9.12 27.30 -1.38
C GLU A 448 -9.37 25.78 -1.27
N ALA A 449 -9.88 25.27 -0.15
CA ALA A 449 -9.91 23.82 0.11
C ALA A 449 -10.62 23.02 -0.97
N ARG A 450 -11.76 23.54 -1.47
CA ARG A 450 -12.53 22.90 -2.53
C ARG A 450 -11.76 22.83 -3.85
N GLU A 451 -11.13 23.93 -4.26
CA GLU A 451 -10.35 23.96 -5.51
C GLU A 451 -9.13 23.04 -5.41
N ARG A 452 -8.48 22.98 -4.24
CA ARG A 452 -7.37 22.07 -3.97
C ARG A 452 -7.77 20.60 -4.02
N LEU A 453 -8.98 20.28 -3.55
CA LEU A 453 -9.53 18.94 -3.68
C LEU A 453 -9.78 18.59 -5.15
N ILE A 454 -10.42 19.50 -5.91
CA ILE A 454 -10.68 19.31 -7.34
C ILE A 454 -9.36 19.13 -8.12
N GLU A 455 -8.34 19.95 -7.83
CA GLU A 455 -7.00 19.85 -8.40
C GLU A 455 -6.39 18.46 -8.15
N SER A 456 -6.42 18.00 -6.90
CA SER A 456 -5.84 16.72 -6.48
C SER A 456 -6.56 15.52 -7.10
N LEU A 457 -7.90 15.55 -7.16
CA LEU A 457 -8.73 14.52 -7.79
C LEU A 457 -8.51 14.49 -9.30
N ALA A 458 -8.40 15.65 -9.96
CA ALA A 458 -8.09 15.73 -11.38
C ALA A 458 -6.73 15.09 -11.69
N ALA A 459 -5.72 15.32 -10.84
CA ALA A 459 -4.43 14.66 -10.95
C ALA A 459 -4.55 13.13 -10.82
N ARG A 460 -5.36 12.62 -9.88
CA ARG A 460 -5.58 11.16 -9.74
C ARG A 460 -6.29 10.57 -10.97
N ILE A 461 -7.25 11.28 -11.56
CA ILE A 461 -7.92 10.85 -12.79
C ILE A 461 -6.92 10.82 -13.96
N ARG A 462 -6.08 11.85 -14.14
CA ARG A 462 -5.04 11.87 -15.19
C ARG A 462 -3.95 10.82 -14.97
N GLN A 463 -3.66 10.47 -13.71
CA GLN A 463 -2.72 9.42 -13.35
C GLN A 463 -3.26 8.02 -13.68
N TRP A 464 -4.44 7.68 -13.17
CA TRP A 464 -5.03 6.35 -13.29
C TRP A 464 -5.73 6.11 -14.61
N ARG A 465 -6.13 7.17 -15.32
CA ARG A 465 -6.81 7.14 -16.61
C ARG A 465 -8.01 6.17 -16.66
N PRO A 466 -9.00 6.33 -15.76
CA PRO A 466 -10.16 5.44 -15.67
C PRO A 466 -11.20 5.67 -16.77
N ASN A 467 -11.89 4.61 -17.19
CA ASN A 467 -13.12 4.77 -17.98
C ASN A 467 -14.33 5.04 -17.08
N VAL A 468 -14.35 4.40 -15.91
CA VAL A 468 -15.44 4.49 -14.94
C VAL A 468 -14.92 5.06 -13.63
N VAL A 469 -15.61 6.08 -13.10
CA VAL A 469 -15.40 6.55 -11.73
C VAL A 469 -16.58 6.13 -10.86
N LEU A 470 -16.28 5.55 -9.70
CA LEU A 470 -17.26 5.20 -8.68
C LEU A 470 -17.06 6.10 -7.46
N THR A 471 -18.13 6.72 -6.97
CA THR A 471 -18.07 7.69 -5.86
C THR A 471 -19.18 7.46 -4.83
N GLU A 472 -19.16 8.26 -3.78
CA GLU A 472 -20.07 8.23 -2.63
C GLU A 472 -21.58 8.19 -3.01
N PRO A 473 -22.43 7.58 -2.17
CA PRO A 473 -23.89 7.70 -2.27
C PRO A 473 -24.36 9.15 -2.33
N LEU A 474 -25.51 9.42 -2.96
CA LEU A 474 -26.11 10.77 -2.95
C LEU A 474 -26.80 11.11 -1.63
N GLN A 475 -27.24 10.09 -0.89
CA GLN A 475 -27.93 10.22 0.39
C GLN A 475 -27.27 9.31 1.42
N VAL A 476 -26.92 9.87 2.57
CA VAL A 476 -26.41 9.14 3.75
C VAL A 476 -27.34 9.44 4.92
N ALA A 477 -27.58 8.48 5.79
CA ALA A 477 -28.28 8.73 7.05
C ALA A 477 -27.41 9.64 7.95
N GLY A 478 -27.76 10.93 8.08
CA GLY A 478 -27.03 11.92 8.89
C GLY A 478 -26.64 13.19 8.12
N ASP A 479 -25.61 13.90 8.60
CA ASP A 479 -25.03 15.10 7.96
C ASP A 479 -24.24 14.71 6.70
N GLY A 480 -24.95 14.64 5.56
CA GLY A 480 -24.41 14.25 4.25
C GLY A 480 -23.58 15.32 3.52
N THR A 481 -23.24 16.42 4.19
CA THR A 481 -22.59 17.58 3.55
C THR A 481 -21.20 17.23 2.97
N LEU A 482 -20.40 16.41 3.64
CA LEU A 482 -19.08 15.98 3.14
C LEU A 482 -19.20 15.08 1.91
N THR A 483 -20.14 14.14 1.93
CA THR A 483 -20.46 13.26 0.81
C THR A 483 -20.92 14.05 -0.42
N GLN A 484 -21.81 15.03 -0.22
CA GLN A 484 -22.25 15.92 -1.30
C GLN A 484 -21.11 16.77 -1.85
N MET A 485 -20.28 17.34 -0.99
CA MET A 485 -19.10 18.12 -1.38
C MET A 485 -18.13 17.25 -2.20
N LEU A 486 -17.84 16.02 -1.77
CA LEU A 486 -16.97 15.12 -2.49
C LEU A 486 -17.56 14.76 -3.86
N ASN A 487 -18.84 14.41 -3.93
CA ASN A 487 -19.50 14.13 -5.22
C ASN A 487 -19.43 15.33 -6.18
N GLN A 488 -19.65 16.55 -5.69
CA GLN A 488 -19.49 17.75 -6.51
C GLN A 488 -18.03 17.96 -6.96
N ALA A 489 -17.06 17.72 -6.07
CA ALA A 489 -15.65 17.83 -6.38
C ALA A 489 -15.20 16.78 -7.42
N VAL A 490 -15.70 15.54 -7.32
CA VAL A 490 -15.45 14.46 -8.29
C VAL A 490 -16.00 14.84 -9.66
N LEU A 491 -17.24 15.34 -9.74
CA LEU A 491 -17.84 15.76 -11.01
C LEU A 491 -17.05 16.92 -11.64
N ALA A 492 -16.66 17.92 -10.85
CA ALA A 492 -15.81 19.01 -11.33
C ALA A 492 -14.42 18.49 -11.79
N ALA A 493 -13.81 17.60 -11.02
CA ALA A 493 -12.51 17.01 -11.35
C ALA A 493 -12.56 16.18 -12.64
N VAL A 494 -13.66 15.47 -12.92
CA VAL A 494 -13.87 14.74 -14.18
C VAL A 494 -13.88 15.67 -15.39
N GLU A 495 -14.51 16.84 -15.28
CA GLU A 495 -14.49 17.85 -16.35
C GLU A 495 -13.09 18.49 -16.48
N ARG A 496 -12.47 18.89 -15.36
CA ARG A 496 -11.14 19.52 -15.35
C ARG A 496 -10.04 18.57 -15.81
N ALA A 497 -10.13 17.27 -15.49
CA ALA A 497 -9.15 16.28 -15.94
C ALA A 497 -9.10 16.17 -17.47
N ALA A 498 -10.25 16.36 -18.15
CA ALA A 498 -10.35 16.33 -19.61
C ALA A 498 -9.92 17.63 -20.29
N ASP A 499 -9.95 18.76 -19.58
CA ASP A 499 -9.57 20.07 -20.12
C ASP A 499 -8.03 20.27 -20.13
N PRO A 500 -7.37 20.43 -21.29
CA PRO A 500 -5.93 20.68 -21.38
C PRO A 500 -5.47 22.01 -20.76
N ARG A 501 -6.38 22.96 -20.53
CA ARG A 501 -6.09 24.27 -19.94
C ARG A 501 -6.21 24.27 -18.42
N ALA A 502 -6.88 23.27 -17.85
CA ALA A 502 -7.06 23.16 -16.41
C ALA A 502 -5.80 22.62 -15.73
N PHE A 503 -5.38 23.31 -14.66
CA PHE A 503 -4.20 23.00 -13.85
C PHE A 503 -2.91 22.83 -14.69
N PRO A 504 -2.37 23.92 -15.29
CA PRO A 504 -1.22 23.86 -16.20
C PRO A 504 0.03 23.19 -15.59
N ALA A 505 0.24 23.29 -14.28
CA ALA A 505 1.33 22.62 -13.58
C ALA A 505 1.30 21.09 -13.80
N GLN A 506 0.12 20.48 -13.83
CA GLN A 506 -0.05 19.04 -14.07
C GLN A 506 0.37 18.65 -15.49
N THR A 507 -0.02 19.41 -16.50
CA THR A 507 0.25 19.07 -17.91
C THR A 507 1.66 19.48 -18.33
N GLN A 508 2.15 20.64 -17.88
CA GLN A 508 3.41 21.23 -18.34
C GLN A 508 4.63 20.78 -17.54
N GLN A 509 4.53 20.65 -16.20
CA GLN A 509 5.66 20.26 -15.36
C GLN A 509 5.61 18.79 -14.96
N LEU A 510 4.41 18.27 -14.66
CA LEU A 510 4.26 16.87 -14.28
C LEU A 510 4.02 15.95 -15.47
N GLY A 511 3.70 16.45 -16.67
CA GLY A 511 3.46 15.60 -17.85
C GLY A 511 2.22 14.70 -17.76
N LEU A 512 1.24 15.06 -16.94
CA LEU A 512 -0.04 14.36 -16.82
C LEU A 512 -0.96 14.79 -17.96
N ALA A 513 -1.14 13.91 -18.95
CA ALA A 513 -2.00 14.18 -20.10
C ALA A 513 -3.48 14.34 -19.69
N PRO A 514 -4.26 15.17 -20.38
CA PRO A 514 -5.70 15.25 -20.18
C PRO A 514 -6.37 13.90 -20.39
N TRP A 515 -7.42 13.61 -19.60
CA TRP A 515 -8.13 12.35 -19.67
C TRP A 515 -9.64 12.52 -19.47
N ALA A 516 -10.42 11.97 -20.40
CA ALA A 516 -11.87 11.99 -20.34
C ALA A 516 -12.41 10.68 -19.75
N VAL A 517 -13.15 10.78 -18.65
CA VAL A 517 -13.90 9.67 -18.06
C VAL A 517 -15.20 9.44 -18.84
N ASP A 518 -15.53 8.19 -19.15
CA ASP A 518 -16.75 7.85 -19.91
C ASP A 518 -17.99 7.92 -19.04
N LYS A 519 -17.89 7.41 -17.80
CA LYS A 519 -19.02 7.29 -16.88
C LYS A 519 -18.64 7.54 -15.43
N VAL A 520 -19.57 8.13 -14.68
CA VAL A 520 -19.48 8.31 -13.24
C VAL A 520 -20.72 7.70 -12.59
N PHE A 521 -20.54 6.88 -11.56
CA PHE A 521 -21.62 6.27 -10.79
C PHE A 521 -21.48 6.58 -9.31
N CYS A 522 -22.60 6.70 -8.60
CA CYS A 522 -22.64 6.60 -7.15
C CYS A 522 -23.14 5.23 -6.70
N ALA A 523 -22.65 4.76 -5.56
CA ALA A 523 -23.07 3.50 -4.92
C ALA A 523 -24.09 3.79 -3.81
N GLU A 524 -25.28 3.20 -3.90
CA GLU A 524 -26.38 3.36 -2.93
C GLU A 524 -26.79 1.99 -2.36
N THR A 525 -27.32 1.98 -1.14
CA THR A 525 -27.83 0.76 -0.47
C THR A 525 -29.35 0.77 -0.26
N ASP A 526 -30.04 1.87 -0.58
CA ASP A 526 -31.50 1.97 -0.46
C ASP A 526 -32.22 1.21 -1.60
N SER A 527 -33.14 0.33 -1.22
CA SER A 527 -33.90 -0.53 -2.13
C SER A 527 -34.94 0.20 -2.98
N ARG A 528 -35.34 1.43 -2.61
CA ARG A 528 -36.42 2.19 -3.25
C ARG A 528 -36.02 2.99 -4.50
N LEU A 529 -34.72 3.10 -4.80
CA LEU A 529 -34.20 3.95 -5.88
C LEU A 529 -34.11 3.20 -7.23
N THR A 530 -33.78 3.88 -8.34
CA THR A 530 -33.59 3.27 -9.68
C THR A 530 -32.10 3.18 -10.06
N GLY A 531 -31.68 2.15 -10.80
CA GLY A 531 -30.26 1.91 -11.14
C GLY A 531 -29.89 0.44 -11.28
N THR A 532 -28.63 0.15 -11.65
CA THR A 532 -28.10 -1.22 -11.77
C THR A 532 -28.01 -1.87 -10.40
N ILE A 533 -28.55 -3.08 -10.23
CA ILE A 533 -28.59 -3.77 -8.93
C ILE A 533 -27.53 -4.86 -8.89
N LEU A 534 -26.72 -4.84 -7.83
CA LEU A 534 -25.81 -5.90 -7.45
C LEU A 534 -26.36 -6.62 -6.22
N VAL A 535 -26.76 -7.88 -6.38
CA VAL A 535 -27.08 -8.75 -5.24
C VAL A 535 -25.78 -9.29 -4.66
N THR A 536 -25.50 -9.01 -3.39
CA THR A 536 -24.23 -9.33 -2.73
C THR A 536 -24.08 -10.84 -2.47
N ALA A 537 -25.18 -11.54 -2.21
CA ALA A 537 -25.18 -13.00 -2.01
C ALA A 537 -24.93 -13.82 -3.30
N ARG A 538 -24.64 -13.16 -4.43
CA ARG A 538 -24.35 -13.81 -5.72
C ARG A 538 -23.11 -14.70 -5.59
N LEU A 539 -23.21 -15.93 -6.12
CA LEU A 539 -22.08 -16.85 -6.26
C LEU A 539 -21.21 -16.45 -7.47
N SER A 540 -19.90 -16.54 -7.28
CA SER A 540 -18.90 -16.32 -8.31
C SER A 540 -18.17 -17.63 -8.61
N ALA A 541 -18.06 -17.97 -9.89
CA ALA A 541 -17.39 -19.19 -10.32
C ALA A 541 -15.86 -19.00 -10.38
N ASN A 542 -15.37 -17.79 -10.71
CA ASN A 542 -13.93 -17.56 -10.78
C ASN A 542 -13.31 -17.33 -9.40
N LEU A 543 -14.05 -16.79 -8.43
CA LEU A 543 -13.60 -16.66 -7.04
C LEU A 543 -13.88 -17.92 -6.22
N GLY A 544 -14.86 -18.74 -6.62
CA GLY A 544 -15.21 -19.98 -5.93
C GLY A 544 -15.92 -19.76 -4.59
N CYS A 545 -16.59 -18.63 -4.41
CA CYS A 545 -17.36 -18.27 -3.21
C CYS A 545 -18.46 -17.24 -3.55
N SER A 546 -19.25 -16.78 -2.57
CA SER A 546 -20.14 -15.63 -2.78
C SER A 546 -19.36 -14.30 -2.67
N LEU A 547 -19.89 -13.22 -3.26
CA LEU A 547 -19.23 -11.91 -3.14
C LEU A 547 -19.14 -11.43 -1.69
N VAL A 548 -20.14 -11.76 -0.85
CA VAL A 548 -20.09 -11.48 0.60
C VAL A 548 -18.94 -12.21 1.26
N ASP A 549 -18.73 -13.49 0.93
CA ASP A 549 -17.65 -14.29 1.51
C ASP A 549 -16.28 -13.75 1.08
N GLN A 550 -16.13 -13.36 -0.20
CA GLN A 550 -14.91 -12.70 -0.70
C GLN A 550 -14.64 -11.38 0.04
N ALA A 551 -15.69 -10.57 0.25
CA ALA A 551 -15.58 -9.26 0.90
C ALA A 551 -15.47 -9.33 2.44
N ALA A 552 -15.69 -10.50 3.05
CA ALA A 552 -15.74 -10.65 4.51
C ALA A 552 -14.42 -10.26 5.20
N THR A 553 -13.28 -10.69 4.65
CA THR A 553 -11.95 -10.30 5.16
C THR A 553 -11.77 -8.79 5.09
N ALA A 554 -12.05 -8.19 3.93
CA ALA A 554 -11.95 -6.75 3.72
C ALA A 554 -12.82 -5.98 4.71
N ARG A 555 -14.05 -6.45 4.95
CA ARG A 555 -14.98 -5.87 5.91
C ARG A 555 -14.45 -5.92 7.34
N GLY A 556 -13.90 -7.06 7.77
CA GLY A 556 -13.29 -7.20 9.09
C GLY A 556 -12.00 -6.40 9.27
N LEU A 557 -11.27 -6.08 8.20
CA LEU A 557 -10.11 -5.18 8.26
C LEU A 557 -10.52 -3.71 8.48
N ILE A 558 -11.67 -3.31 7.95
CA ILE A 558 -12.20 -1.95 8.09
C ILE A 558 -12.86 -1.76 9.46
N HIS A 559 -13.70 -2.70 9.89
CA HIS A 559 -14.48 -2.60 11.12
C HIS A 559 -13.81 -3.30 12.32
N ASP A 560 -14.06 -2.79 13.52
CA ASP A 560 -13.63 -3.35 14.82
C ASP A 560 -14.63 -4.39 15.38
N ARG A 561 -15.76 -4.54 14.71
CA ARG A 561 -16.82 -5.50 15.05
C ARG A 561 -17.40 -6.08 13.78
N TYR A 562 -18.01 -7.26 13.92
CA TYR A 562 -18.72 -7.87 12.82
C TYR A 562 -19.82 -6.95 12.31
N THR A 563 -19.85 -6.74 11.00
CA THR A 563 -20.85 -5.93 10.30
C THR A 563 -21.47 -6.78 9.20
N VAL A 564 -22.80 -6.75 9.12
CA VAL A 564 -23.55 -7.51 8.12
C VAL A 564 -23.40 -6.82 6.76
N ALA A 565 -23.07 -7.60 5.72
CA ALA A 565 -23.05 -7.08 4.36
C ALA A 565 -24.46 -6.61 3.93
N PRO A 566 -24.57 -5.49 3.18
CA PRO A 566 -25.87 -5.09 2.64
C PRO A 566 -26.40 -6.17 1.69
N ALA A 567 -27.71 -6.36 1.63
CA ALA A 567 -28.32 -7.37 0.76
C ALA A 567 -28.10 -7.09 -0.73
N SER A 568 -28.01 -5.82 -1.09
CA SER A 568 -27.72 -5.37 -2.45
C SER A 568 -27.12 -3.98 -2.46
N TYR A 569 -26.33 -3.69 -3.48
CA TYR A 569 -25.99 -2.34 -3.89
C TYR A 569 -26.79 -1.93 -5.12
N ARG A 570 -27.07 -0.63 -5.24
CA ARG A 570 -27.63 -0.03 -6.44
C ARG A 570 -26.69 1.05 -6.94
N PHE A 571 -26.41 1.05 -8.24
CA PHE A 571 -25.52 2.01 -8.87
C PHE A 571 -26.30 2.93 -9.78
N ARG A 572 -26.23 4.22 -9.47
CA ARG A 572 -26.91 5.26 -10.24
C ARG A 572 -25.90 6.05 -11.06
N PRO A 573 -26.11 6.21 -12.38
CA PRO A 573 -25.22 7.02 -13.20
C PRO A 573 -25.40 8.51 -12.86
N LEU A 574 -24.29 9.20 -12.64
CA LEU A 574 -24.21 10.66 -12.53
C LEU A 574 -23.76 11.30 -13.85
N VAL A 575 -22.87 10.62 -14.58
CA VAL A 575 -22.40 11.02 -15.91
C VAL A 575 -22.37 9.78 -16.80
N ASN A 576 -22.83 9.91 -18.04
CA ASN A 576 -22.66 8.89 -19.08
C ASN A 576 -22.46 9.60 -20.43
N ARG A 577 -21.24 9.53 -20.97
CA ARG A 577 -20.88 10.17 -22.24
C ARG A 577 -21.06 9.27 -23.46
N LEU A 578 -21.49 8.01 -23.27
CA LEU A 578 -21.71 7.06 -24.35
C LEU A 578 -23.17 7.14 -24.84
N ALA A 579 -23.35 7.62 -26.07
CA ALA A 579 -24.66 7.68 -26.72
C ALA A 579 -25.19 6.27 -27.05
N HIS A 580 -26.51 6.08 -26.96
CA HIS A 580 -27.27 4.91 -27.47
C HIS A 580 -27.18 3.56 -26.73
N VAL A 581 -26.74 3.51 -25.47
CA VAL A 581 -26.93 2.30 -24.64
C VAL A 581 -28.20 2.45 -23.81
N SER A 582 -29.34 2.02 -24.36
CA SER A 582 -30.65 2.04 -23.68
C SER A 582 -30.81 1.00 -22.56
N ASP A 583 -29.82 0.10 -22.40
CA ASP A 583 -29.86 -0.99 -21.41
C ASP A 583 -28.81 -0.74 -20.32
N HIS A 584 -29.24 -0.18 -19.18
CA HIS A 584 -28.41 0.14 -18.00
C HIS A 584 -27.98 -1.11 -17.20
N ARG A 585 -27.74 -2.25 -17.86
CA ARG A 585 -27.56 -3.53 -17.14
C ARG A 585 -26.24 -3.65 -16.38
N ASP A 586 -25.21 -2.86 -16.74
CA ASP A 586 -23.88 -2.90 -16.12
C ASP A 586 -23.09 -1.59 -16.36
N MET A 587 -22.15 -1.26 -15.47
CA MET A 587 -21.30 -0.06 -15.50
C MET A 587 -20.45 0.01 -16.77
N PHE A 588 -19.92 -1.13 -17.24
CA PHE A 588 -18.99 -1.19 -18.36
C PHE A 588 -19.65 -1.36 -19.73
N THR A 589 -20.98 -1.47 -19.82
CA THR A 589 -21.67 -1.62 -21.11
C THR A 589 -21.34 -0.48 -22.06
N GLY A 590 -20.90 -0.78 -23.28
CA GLY A 590 -20.48 0.22 -24.26
C GLY A 590 -19.01 0.66 -24.16
N ILE A 591 -18.27 0.20 -23.14
CA ILE A 591 -16.83 0.43 -23.00
C ILE A 591 -16.10 -0.84 -23.47
N ASN A 592 -15.30 -0.74 -24.54
CA ASN A 592 -14.60 -1.89 -25.09
C ASN A 592 -13.26 -2.14 -24.35
N LEU A 593 -13.30 -3.04 -23.36
CA LEU A 593 -12.13 -3.51 -22.62
C LEU A 593 -12.08 -5.04 -22.66
N PRO A 594 -11.47 -5.64 -23.70
CA PRO A 594 -11.30 -7.08 -23.76
C PRO A 594 -10.30 -7.54 -22.69
N HIS A 595 -10.41 -8.80 -22.26
CA HIS A 595 -9.43 -9.38 -21.34
C HIS A 595 -8.03 -9.36 -21.94
N GLY A 596 -7.02 -8.99 -21.14
CA GLY A 596 -5.64 -8.80 -21.58
C GLY A 596 -5.36 -7.42 -22.21
N SER A 597 -6.36 -6.53 -22.29
CA SER A 597 -6.10 -5.13 -22.61
C SER A 597 -5.40 -4.40 -21.46
N GLU A 598 -4.92 -3.19 -21.71
CA GLU A 598 -4.19 -2.36 -20.74
C GLU A 598 -4.92 -2.09 -19.41
N ALA A 599 -6.24 -2.31 -19.35
CA ALA A 599 -7.09 -2.03 -18.20
C ALA A 599 -7.90 -3.25 -17.71
N ARG A 600 -7.63 -4.45 -18.24
CA ARG A 600 -8.36 -5.67 -17.84
C ARG A 600 -7.48 -6.91 -17.84
N ARG A 601 -7.47 -7.64 -16.73
CA ARG A 601 -6.76 -8.91 -16.55
C ARG A 601 -7.09 -9.91 -17.65
N ILE A 602 -6.10 -10.72 -18.02
CA ILE A 602 -6.31 -11.90 -18.88
C ILE A 602 -7.29 -12.84 -18.16
N ARG A 603 -8.11 -13.61 -18.92
CA ARG A 603 -8.96 -14.63 -18.28
C ARG A 603 -8.08 -15.70 -17.66
N GLY A 604 -8.19 -15.87 -16.34
CA GLY A 604 -7.66 -17.05 -15.67
C GLY A 604 -8.46 -18.30 -16.01
N ALA A 605 -7.86 -19.48 -15.77
CA ALA A 605 -8.65 -20.70 -15.67
C ALA A 605 -9.66 -20.53 -14.53
N SER A 606 -10.93 -20.86 -14.77
CA SER A 606 -11.92 -20.85 -13.67
C SER A 606 -11.46 -21.83 -12.59
N VAL A 607 -11.79 -21.55 -11.33
CA VAL A 607 -11.40 -22.41 -10.19
C VAL A 607 -12.09 -23.79 -10.24
N GLY A 608 -12.76 -24.15 -11.34
CA GLY A 608 -13.39 -25.46 -11.54
C GLY A 608 -14.54 -25.75 -10.57
N ALA A 609 -14.96 -24.76 -9.77
CA ALA A 609 -15.99 -24.94 -8.77
C ALA A 609 -17.36 -25.09 -9.44
N ASN A 610 -17.99 -26.25 -9.25
CA ASN A 610 -19.35 -26.50 -9.69
C ASN A 610 -20.29 -25.58 -8.89
N LEU A 611 -21.01 -24.68 -9.56
CA LEU A 611 -21.96 -23.74 -8.93
C LEU A 611 -22.98 -24.45 -8.04
N GLY A 612 -23.37 -25.69 -8.36
CA GLY A 612 -24.28 -26.49 -7.54
C GLY A 612 -23.64 -27.07 -6.27
N GLU A 613 -22.32 -27.22 -6.22
CA GLU A 613 -21.58 -27.59 -5.00
C GLU A 613 -21.33 -26.37 -4.13
N LEU A 614 -21.02 -25.22 -4.74
CA LEU A 614 -20.92 -23.93 -4.05
C LEU A 614 -22.22 -23.55 -3.36
N ALA A 615 -23.36 -23.66 -4.06
CA ALA A 615 -24.67 -23.40 -3.47
C ALA A 615 -24.96 -24.29 -2.26
N ARG A 616 -24.60 -25.58 -2.33
CA ARG A 616 -24.75 -26.54 -1.22
C ARG A 616 -23.81 -26.24 -0.04
N SER A 617 -22.62 -25.70 -0.30
CA SER A 617 -21.67 -25.28 0.74
C SER A 617 -22.16 -24.03 1.48
N VAL A 618 -22.60 -23.02 0.73
CA VAL A 618 -23.16 -21.78 1.30
C VAL A 618 -24.44 -22.05 2.10
N GLN A 619 -25.28 -22.96 1.61
CA GLN A 619 -26.50 -23.35 2.33
C GLN A 619 -26.21 -24.09 3.64
N ARG A 620 -25.14 -24.90 3.70
CA ARG A 620 -24.69 -25.55 4.95
C ARG A 620 -24.11 -24.54 5.95
N GLN A 621 -23.35 -23.55 5.50
CA GLN A 621 -22.81 -22.51 6.37
C GLN A 621 -23.91 -21.64 6.98
N ARG A 622 -24.96 -21.33 6.22
CA ARG A 622 -26.15 -20.60 6.70
C ARG A 622 -27.02 -21.38 7.68
N SER A 623 -26.93 -22.70 7.73
CA SER A 623 -27.65 -23.53 8.70
C SER A 623 -26.91 -23.73 10.02
N VAL A 624 -25.65 -23.28 10.11
CA VAL A 624 -24.78 -23.41 11.30
C VAL A 624 -24.61 -22.08 12.05
N GLN A 625 -24.88 -20.94 11.38
CA GLN A 625 -25.07 -19.62 12.00
C GLN A 625 -26.52 -19.45 12.45
#